data_AF-A0A379LS75-F1
#
_entry.id   AF-A0A379LS75-F1
#
_cell.length_a   1.000
_cell.length_b   1.000
_cell.length_c   1.000
_cell.angle_alpha   90.00
_cell.angle_beta   90.00
_cell.angle_gamma   90.00
#
_symmetry.space_group_name_H-M   'P 1'
#
loop_
_entity.id
_entity.type
_entity.pdbx_description
1 polymer ?
#
loop_
_entity_poly.entity_id
_entity_poly.type
_entity_poly.pdbx_seq_one_letter_code
_entity_poly.pdbx_strand_id
1 'polypeptide(L)'
;MYLAGIDFASAFNSARHGTVPYQLYTEWTDTRSSRDVRDISYNHYIYTDGYYQHGYPLGYALGGDTESIAVGGKLWLDSQNFINAKVQHAKVNQSGIEGNRSYTSNKAFPESDKLTVLDVAWEHQLSPKTTISSRAWVSDSDIHSTDVGGGIGVEFANF
;
A
#
# COMPACT_ATOMS: atom_id res chain seq x y z
N MET A 1 6.92 16.86 3.41
CA MET A 1 6.44 15.59 2.84
C MET A 1 6.85 15.55 1.38
N TYR A 2 7.33 14.40 0.92
CA TYR A 2 7.84 14.18 -0.42
C TYR A 2 7.32 12.84 -0.93
N LEU A 3 7.02 12.77 -2.23
CA LEU A 3 6.68 11.54 -2.93
C LEU A 3 7.32 11.64 -4.31
N ALA A 4 7.96 10.56 -4.73
CA ALA A 4 8.52 10.42 -6.06
C ALA A 4 8.33 8.98 -6.53
N GLY A 5 8.11 8.80 -7.82
CA GLY A 5 7.97 7.47 -8.39
C GLY A 5 8.29 7.47 -9.87
N ILE A 6 8.45 6.26 -10.39
CA ILE A 6 8.56 5.99 -11.81
C ILE A 6 7.63 4.83 -12.14
N ASP A 7 6.92 4.98 -13.25
CA ASP A 7 6.11 3.93 -13.85
C ASP A 7 6.66 3.57 -15.23
N PHE A 8 6.47 2.31 -15.60
CA PHE A 8 6.84 1.77 -16.89
C PHE A 8 5.78 0.79 -17.36
N ALA A 9 5.31 0.97 -18.59
CA ALA A 9 4.33 0.09 -19.23
C ALA A 9 4.89 -0.38 -20.57
N SER A 10 4.78 -1.69 -20.82
CA SER A 10 5.18 -2.26 -22.10
C SER A 10 4.42 -3.57 -22.36
N ALA A 11 4.75 -4.24 -23.44
CA ALA A 11 4.22 -5.55 -23.77
C ALA A 11 5.31 -6.39 -24.41
N PHE A 12 5.29 -7.70 -24.12
CA PHE A 12 6.16 -8.67 -24.79
C PHE A 12 5.32 -9.72 -25.51
N ASN A 13 5.86 -10.29 -26.58
CA ASN A 13 5.19 -11.37 -27.30
C ASN A 13 5.62 -12.71 -26.69
N SER A 14 4.63 -13.51 -26.29
CA SER A 14 4.79 -14.86 -25.78
C SER A 14 4.23 -15.86 -26.79
N ALA A 15 4.97 -16.94 -27.05
CA ALA A 15 4.52 -18.01 -27.96
C ALA A 15 3.21 -18.69 -27.52
N ARG A 16 2.86 -18.60 -26.22
CA ARG A 16 1.64 -19.21 -25.66
C ARG A 16 0.48 -18.23 -25.44
N HIS A 17 0.78 -16.95 -25.20
CA HIS A 17 -0.20 -15.95 -24.76
C HIS A 17 -0.34 -14.75 -25.71
N GLY A 18 0.33 -14.75 -26.87
CA GLY A 18 0.32 -13.61 -27.78
C GLY A 18 1.02 -12.39 -27.18
N THR A 19 0.50 -11.19 -27.43
CA THR A 19 1.00 -9.97 -26.79
C THR A 19 0.55 -9.93 -25.32
N VAL A 20 1.52 -9.91 -24.41
CA VAL A 20 1.33 -9.89 -22.96
C VAL A 20 1.72 -8.50 -22.43
N PRO A 21 0.74 -7.63 -22.13
CA PRO A 21 1.00 -6.35 -21.47
C PRO A 21 1.52 -6.54 -20.05
N TYR A 22 2.35 -5.60 -19.60
CA TYR A 22 2.77 -5.48 -18.21
C TYR A 22 3.01 -4.02 -17.83
N GLN A 23 2.86 -3.74 -16.54
CA GLN A 23 3.17 -2.46 -15.91
C GLN A 23 4.01 -2.71 -14.67
N LEU A 24 4.99 -1.84 -14.45
CA LEU A 24 5.85 -1.84 -13.29
C LEU A 24 5.87 -0.42 -12.72
N TYR A 25 5.99 -0.31 -11.41
CA TYR A 25 6.24 0.98 -10.75
C TYR A 25 7.21 0.81 -9.60
N THR A 26 7.88 1.90 -9.28
CA THR A 26 8.61 2.07 -8.03
C THR A 26 8.22 3.41 -7.44
N GLU A 27 7.83 3.42 -6.17
CA GLU A 27 7.43 4.61 -5.44
C GLU A 27 8.29 4.75 -4.18
N TRP A 28 8.78 5.95 -3.92
CA TRP A 28 9.39 6.36 -2.67
C TRP A 28 8.56 7.49 -2.06
N THR A 29 8.22 7.34 -0.79
CA THR A 29 7.41 8.31 -0.04
C THR A 29 8.04 8.62 1.31
N ASP A 30 8.08 9.90 1.66
CA ASP A 30 8.53 10.41 2.94
C ASP A 30 7.51 11.42 3.48
N THR A 31 6.71 10.98 4.44
CA THR A 31 5.71 11.83 5.10
C THR A 31 6.27 12.55 6.32
N ARG A 32 7.57 12.45 6.63
CA ARG A 32 8.19 13.24 7.70
C ARG A 32 8.25 14.73 7.35
N SER A 33 8.43 15.54 8.39
CA SER A 33 8.54 16.99 8.26
C SER A 33 9.98 17.37 7.92
N SER A 34 10.22 17.72 6.64
CA SER A 34 11.56 18.00 6.11
C SER A 34 12.55 16.84 6.29
N ARG A 35 12.05 15.59 6.21
CA ARG A 35 12.80 14.33 6.45
C ARG A 35 13.16 14.04 7.91
N ASP A 36 12.74 14.88 8.84
CA ASP A 36 12.94 14.68 10.28
C ASP A 36 11.66 14.18 10.96
N VAL A 37 11.82 13.24 11.89
CA VAL A 37 10.73 12.72 12.74
C VAL A 37 10.39 13.79 13.78
N ARG A 38 9.28 14.51 13.59
CA ARG A 38 8.95 15.70 14.40
C ARG A 38 7.56 15.69 15.04
N ASP A 39 6.74 14.66 14.81
CA ASP A 39 5.34 14.60 15.28
C ASP A 39 4.52 15.82 14.80
N ILE A 40 4.84 16.34 13.61
CA ILE A 40 4.17 17.50 13.00
C ILE A 40 3.32 17.05 11.81
N SER A 41 3.86 16.18 10.96
CA SER A 41 3.15 15.71 9.78
C SER A 41 1.86 14.99 10.19
N TYR A 42 0.73 15.36 9.57
CA TYR A 42 -0.62 14.84 9.87
C TYR A 42 -1.16 15.23 11.25
N ASN A 43 -0.40 15.96 12.08
CA ASN A 43 -0.88 16.46 13.35
C ASN A 43 -1.32 17.91 13.23
N HIS A 44 -2.26 18.30 14.09
CA HIS A 44 -2.75 19.68 14.17
C HIS A 44 -3.08 20.03 15.62
N TYR A 45 -3.02 21.32 15.97
CA TYR A 45 -3.23 21.76 17.36
C TYR A 45 -4.71 22.05 17.70
N ILE A 46 -5.53 22.41 16.70
CA ILE A 46 -7.00 22.56 16.84
C ILE A 46 -7.70 21.22 16.61
N TYR A 47 -7.53 20.64 15.42
CA TYR A 47 -7.97 19.28 15.11
C TYR A 47 -7.02 18.28 15.76
N THR A 48 -7.27 17.93 17.01
CA THR A 48 -6.39 17.08 17.84
C THR A 48 -6.27 15.66 17.30
N ASP A 49 -7.29 15.19 16.59
CA ASP A 49 -7.26 13.90 15.89
C ASP A 49 -6.36 13.94 14.63
N GLY A 50 -5.89 15.13 14.23
CA GLY A 50 -5.02 15.32 13.08
C GLY A 50 -5.74 15.12 11.74
N TYR A 51 -4.97 14.81 10.71
CA TYR A 51 -5.46 14.51 9.35
C TYR A 51 -5.84 13.03 9.21
N TYR A 52 -6.67 12.57 10.14
CA TYR A 52 -7.16 11.20 10.25
C TYR A 52 -8.69 11.20 10.38
N GLN A 53 -9.33 10.20 9.79
CA GLN A 53 -10.75 9.92 9.99
C GLN A 53 -10.91 8.55 10.63
N HIS A 54 -11.56 8.51 11.80
CA HIS A 54 -11.66 7.29 12.63
C HIS A 54 -10.31 6.61 12.93
N GLY A 55 -9.22 7.38 12.93
CA GLY A 55 -7.86 6.90 13.15
C GLY A 55 -7.13 6.38 11.91
N TYR A 56 -7.75 6.46 10.73
CA TYR A 56 -7.12 6.12 9.45
C TYR A 56 -6.72 7.40 8.70
N PRO A 57 -5.50 7.45 8.12
CA PRO A 57 -5.01 8.67 7.49
C PRO A 57 -5.82 9.02 6.24
N LEU A 58 -6.14 10.31 6.09
CA LEU A 58 -6.84 10.82 4.90
C LEU A 58 -5.90 11.08 3.71
N GLY A 59 -4.58 11.07 3.96
CA GLY A 59 -3.54 11.30 2.95
C GLY A 59 -2.87 9.99 2.53
N TYR A 60 -1.57 9.88 2.79
CA TYR A 60 -0.81 8.66 2.53
C TYR A 60 -1.24 7.55 3.48
N ALA A 61 -1.40 6.34 2.95
CA ALA A 61 -2.01 5.21 3.65
C ALA A 61 -1.30 4.79 4.95
N LEU A 62 -0.01 5.11 5.08
CA LEU A 62 0.79 4.79 6.28
C LEU A 62 0.80 5.92 7.34
N GLY A 63 0.25 7.10 7.01
CA GLY A 63 0.15 8.24 7.91
C GLY A 63 1.40 9.12 7.98
N GLY A 64 1.49 9.89 9.07
CA GLY A 64 2.60 10.81 9.34
C GLY A 64 3.90 10.11 9.69
N ASP A 65 5.01 10.87 9.64
CA ASP A 65 6.36 10.44 10.03
C ASP A 65 6.80 9.07 9.51
N THR A 66 6.44 8.77 8.26
CA THR A 66 6.70 7.50 7.59
C THR A 66 7.71 7.68 6.45
N GLU A 67 8.56 6.67 6.28
CA GLU A 67 9.40 6.50 5.09
C GLU A 67 9.03 5.16 4.44
N SER A 68 8.80 5.14 3.14
CA SER A 68 8.30 3.96 2.42
C SER A 68 8.93 3.87 1.04
N ILE A 69 9.29 2.65 0.63
CA ILE A 69 9.62 2.30 -0.74
C ILE A 69 8.78 1.10 -1.16
N ALA A 70 8.13 1.19 -2.31
CA ALA A 70 7.32 0.14 -2.88
C ALA A 70 7.72 -0.13 -4.32
N VAL A 71 7.79 -1.41 -4.68
CA VAL A 71 7.96 -1.87 -6.05
C VAL A 71 6.79 -2.79 -6.35
N GLY A 72 6.09 -2.54 -7.44
CA GLY A 72 4.97 -3.38 -7.82
C GLY A 72 4.73 -3.39 -9.31
N GLY A 73 3.77 -4.21 -9.72
CA GLY A 73 3.42 -4.31 -11.11
C GLY A 73 2.17 -5.13 -11.35
N LYS A 74 1.68 -5.02 -12.58
CA LYS A 74 0.52 -5.74 -13.10
C LYS A 74 0.94 -6.48 -14.37
N LEU A 75 0.49 -7.73 -14.49
CA LEU A 75 0.71 -8.58 -15.66
C LEU A 75 -0.65 -9.05 -16.18
N TRP A 76 -0.86 -8.93 -17.49
CA TRP A 76 -2.06 -9.38 -18.18
C TRP A 76 -1.80 -10.74 -18.81
N LEU A 77 -2.20 -11.83 -18.15
CA LEU A 77 -1.98 -13.19 -18.67
C LEU A 77 -2.79 -13.43 -19.95
N ASP A 78 -3.99 -12.86 -20.01
CA ASP A 78 -4.88 -12.82 -21.18
C ASP A 78 -5.88 -11.66 -21.03
N SER A 79 -6.95 -11.63 -21.85
CA SER A 79 -7.97 -10.57 -21.81
C SER A 79 -8.83 -10.55 -20.55
N GLN A 80 -8.79 -11.59 -19.72
CA GLN A 80 -9.64 -11.79 -18.55
C GLN A 80 -8.85 -12.05 -17.27
N ASN A 81 -7.57 -12.44 -17.35
CA ASN A 81 -6.74 -12.80 -16.19
C ASN A 81 -5.61 -11.81 -15.96
N PHE A 82 -5.54 -11.29 -14.74
CA PHE A 82 -4.53 -10.33 -14.34
C PHE A 82 -3.86 -10.75 -13.04
N ILE A 83 -2.56 -10.53 -12.94
CA ILE A 83 -1.79 -10.71 -11.71
C ILE A 83 -1.24 -9.35 -11.30
N ASN A 84 -1.44 -8.97 -10.04
CA ASN A 84 -0.75 -7.87 -9.40
C ASN A 84 0.22 -8.42 -8.35
N ALA A 85 1.41 -7.85 -8.27
CA ALA A 85 2.33 -8.14 -7.19
C ALA A 85 2.96 -6.84 -6.70
N LYS A 86 3.18 -6.73 -5.40
CA LYS A 86 3.84 -5.60 -4.77
C LYS A 86 4.72 -6.09 -3.62
N VAL A 87 5.92 -5.54 -3.55
CA VAL A 87 6.78 -5.59 -2.37
C VAL A 87 6.90 -4.17 -1.82
N GLN A 88 6.76 -4.00 -0.52
CA GLN A 88 6.86 -2.71 0.14
C GLN A 88 7.69 -2.84 1.40
N HIS A 89 8.64 -1.93 1.58
CA HIS A 89 9.39 -1.77 2.82
C HIS A 89 9.13 -0.38 3.38
N ALA A 90 8.67 -0.29 4.63
CA ALA A 90 8.30 0.98 5.23
C ALA A 90 8.68 1.07 6.70
N LYS A 91 9.14 2.24 7.12
CA LYS A 91 9.27 2.65 8.53
C LYS A 91 8.05 3.49 8.86
N VAL A 92 7.08 2.90 9.53
CA VAL A 92 5.79 3.52 9.82
C VAL A 92 5.81 4.24 11.16
N ASN A 93 5.06 5.34 11.24
CA ASN A 93 4.84 6.12 12.45
C ASN A 93 6.08 6.27 13.34
N GLN A 94 7.18 6.80 12.80
CA GLN A 94 8.47 6.82 13.52
C GLN A 94 8.43 7.63 14.83
N SER A 95 7.45 8.53 14.97
CA SER A 95 7.17 9.29 16.20
C SER A 95 6.15 8.60 17.13
N GLY A 96 5.63 7.43 16.77
CA GLY A 96 4.64 6.64 17.50
C GLY A 96 5.18 6.01 18.77
N ILE A 97 5.52 6.86 19.74
CA ILE A 97 5.94 6.50 21.09
C ILE A 97 4.81 6.90 22.03
N GLU A 98 4.53 6.09 23.05
CA GLU A 98 3.53 6.41 24.06
C GLU A 98 3.75 7.82 24.63
N GLY A 99 2.71 8.65 24.58
CA GLY A 99 2.75 10.07 24.98
C GLY A 99 2.81 11.07 23.83
N ASN A 100 3.20 10.65 22.62
CA ASN A 100 3.10 11.48 21.41
C ASN A 100 1.68 11.43 20.82
N ARG A 101 1.33 12.44 20.01
CA ARG A 101 -0.02 12.52 19.43
C ARG A 101 -0.22 11.44 18.35
N SER A 102 0.81 11.16 17.57
CA SER A 102 0.76 10.16 16.51
C SER A 102 0.43 8.75 17.02
N TYR A 103 0.83 8.40 18.24
CA TYR A 103 0.52 7.11 18.87
C TYR A 103 -0.99 6.89 19.07
N THR A 104 -1.73 7.95 19.38
CA THR A 104 -3.18 7.87 19.61
C THR A 104 -4.00 8.14 18.35
N SER A 105 -3.49 8.96 17.43
CA SER A 105 -4.23 9.41 16.25
C SER A 105 -4.13 8.40 15.09
N ASN A 106 -2.98 7.76 14.88
CA ASN A 106 -2.79 6.77 13.82
C ASN A 106 -3.16 5.37 14.32
N LYS A 107 -4.44 4.99 14.20
CA LYS A 107 -4.91 3.66 14.58
C LYS A 107 -4.52 2.56 13.60
N ALA A 108 -4.16 2.92 12.37
CA ALA A 108 -3.68 1.95 11.38
C ALA A 108 -2.26 1.45 11.74
N PHE A 109 -1.39 2.36 12.19
CA PHE A 109 -0.03 2.05 12.63
C PHE A 109 0.30 2.85 13.90
N PRO A 110 -0.10 2.37 15.10
CA PRO A 110 0.06 3.13 16.35
C PRO A 110 1.52 3.28 16.80
N GLU A 111 2.34 2.30 16.51
CA GLU A 111 3.72 2.19 17.00
C GLU A 111 4.75 2.47 15.91
N SER A 112 5.93 2.91 16.35
CA SER A 112 7.11 3.02 15.49
C SER A 112 7.62 1.63 15.12
N ASP A 113 7.45 1.26 13.85
CA ASP A 113 7.74 -0.08 13.36
C ASP A 113 8.38 -0.05 11.97
N LYS A 114 9.05 -1.16 11.60
CA LYS A 114 9.46 -1.43 10.22
C LYS A 114 8.71 -2.62 9.68
N LEU A 115 8.08 -2.41 8.53
CA LEU A 115 7.26 -3.40 7.87
C LEU A 115 7.88 -3.78 6.53
N THR A 116 7.96 -5.08 6.26
CA THR A 116 8.26 -5.62 4.93
C THR A 116 7.09 -6.47 4.48
N VAL A 117 6.41 -6.04 3.42
CA VAL A 117 5.18 -6.66 2.94
C VAL A 117 5.40 -7.19 1.53
N LEU A 118 5.04 -8.45 1.30
CA LEU A 118 4.83 -9.02 -0.02
C LEU A 118 3.34 -9.28 -0.21
N ASP A 119 2.81 -8.81 -1.32
CA ASP A 119 1.40 -8.83 -1.65
C ASP A 119 1.21 -9.30 -3.08
N VAL A 120 0.38 -10.33 -3.27
CA VAL A 120 0.06 -10.89 -4.57
C VAL A 120 -1.45 -10.99 -4.71
N ALA A 121 -1.98 -10.49 -5.82
CA ALA A 121 -3.38 -10.60 -6.16
C ALA A 121 -3.57 -11.18 -7.57
N TRP A 122 -4.61 -11.99 -7.72
CA TRP A 122 -5.11 -12.47 -8.99
C TRP A 122 -6.53 -11.95 -9.19
N GLU A 123 -6.78 -11.39 -10.37
CA GLU A 123 -8.08 -10.89 -10.81
C GLU A 123 -8.51 -11.68 -12.04
N HIS A 124 -9.78 -12.10 -12.07
CA HIS A 124 -10.41 -12.79 -13.18
C HIS A 124 -11.73 -12.14 -13.54
N GLN A 125 -11.83 -11.69 -14.79
CA GLN A 125 -13.05 -11.13 -15.36
C GLN A 125 -13.89 -12.25 -15.98
N LEU A 126 -14.87 -12.77 -15.24
CA LEU A 126 -15.81 -13.81 -15.70
C LEU A 126 -16.70 -13.33 -16.86
N SER A 127 -17.11 -12.07 -16.79
CA SER A 127 -17.88 -11.39 -17.81
C SER A 127 -17.56 -9.90 -17.76
N PRO A 128 -17.92 -9.09 -18.77
CA PRO A 128 -17.74 -7.65 -18.72
C PRO A 128 -18.37 -6.98 -17.48
N LYS A 129 -19.27 -7.68 -16.78
CA LYS A 129 -20.04 -7.20 -15.64
C LYS A 129 -19.70 -7.89 -14.32
N THR A 130 -18.74 -8.82 -14.32
CA THR A 130 -18.40 -9.59 -13.11
C THR A 130 -16.92 -9.86 -13.02
N THR A 131 -16.31 -9.42 -11.92
CA THR A 131 -14.89 -9.62 -11.63
C THR A 131 -14.77 -10.35 -10.30
N ILE A 132 -13.94 -11.39 -10.28
CA ILE A 132 -13.52 -12.05 -9.05
C ILE A 132 -12.07 -11.65 -8.81
N SER A 133 -11.76 -11.29 -7.57
CA SER A 133 -10.39 -11.03 -7.13
C SER A 133 -10.05 -11.93 -5.96
N SER A 134 -8.79 -12.34 -5.90
CA SER A 134 -8.21 -13.02 -4.76
C SER A 134 -6.86 -12.37 -4.45
N ARG A 135 -6.52 -12.29 -3.18
CA ARG A 135 -5.30 -11.66 -2.70
C ARG A 135 -4.72 -12.48 -1.56
N ALA A 136 -3.41 -12.56 -1.50
CA ALA A 136 -2.68 -13.08 -0.37
C ALA A 136 -1.52 -12.13 -0.06
N TRP A 137 -1.24 -11.93 1.22
CA TRP A 137 -0.12 -11.12 1.66
C TRP A 137 0.61 -11.78 2.82
N VAL A 138 1.88 -11.45 2.94
CA VAL A 138 2.72 -11.71 4.10
C VAL A 138 3.37 -10.40 4.52
N SER A 139 3.38 -10.14 5.81
CA SER A 139 3.97 -8.94 6.40
C SER A 139 4.91 -9.35 7.53
N ASP A 140 6.15 -8.94 7.43
CA ASP A 140 7.12 -9.05 8.51
C ASP A 140 7.22 -7.69 9.23
N SER A 141 7.23 -7.72 10.57
CA SER A 141 7.28 -6.55 11.45
C SER A 141 8.47 -6.69 12.40
N ASP A 142 9.14 -5.58 12.72
CA ASP A 142 10.29 -5.59 13.65
C ASP A 142 9.82 -5.71 15.12
N ILE A 143 8.62 -5.20 15.45
CA ILE A 143 8.09 -5.20 16.82
C ILE A 143 7.01 -6.25 17.06
N HIS A 144 6.30 -6.66 16.02
CA HIS A 144 5.33 -7.76 16.03
C HIS A 144 5.93 -9.01 15.35
N SER A 145 5.15 -10.09 15.27
CA SER A 145 5.55 -11.28 14.51
C SER A 145 5.14 -11.18 13.05
N THR A 146 5.68 -12.05 12.20
CA THR A 146 5.25 -12.20 10.81
C THR A 146 3.76 -12.58 10.75
N ASP A 147 2.99 -11.84 9.97
CA ASP A 147 1.57 -12.09 9.72
C ASP A 147 1.33 -12.52 8.27
N VAL A 148 0.32 -13.36 8.07
CA VAL A 148 -0.12 -13.83 6.76
C VAL A 148 -1.62 -13.68 6.65
N GLY A 149 -2.09 -13.21 5.50
CA GLY A 149 -3.51 -13.00 5.28
C GLY A 149 -3.93 -13.23 3.84
N GLY A 150 -5.24 -13.28 3.64
CA GLY A 150 -5.83 -13.42 2.34
C GLY A 150 -7.22 -12.81 2.27
N GLY A 151 -7.65 -12.49 1.06
CA GLY A 151 -8.95 -11.91 0.78
C GLY A 151 -9.49 -12.37 -0.56
N ILE A 152 -10.81 -12.43 -0.66
CA ILE A 152 -11.53 -12.72 -1.90
C ILE A 152 -12.58 -11.62 -2.09
N GLY A 153 -12.62 -11.04 -3.28
CA GLY A 153 -13.59 -10.04 -3.68
C GLY A 153 -14.43 -10.54 -4.85
N VAL A 154 -15.70 -10.16 -4.88
CA VAL A 154 -16.56 -10.34 -6.04
C VAL A 154 -17.22 -9.00 -6.33
N GLU A 155 -17.01 -8.51 -7.54
CA GLU A 155 -17.58 -7.27 -8.03
C GLU A 155 -18.63 -7.58 -9.10
N PHE A 156 -19.80 -6.97 -8.95
CA PHE A 156 -20.88 -7.00 -9.95
C PHE A 156 -21.11 -5.57 -10.44
N ALA A 157 -20.76 -5.30 -11.69
CA ALA A 157 -21.06 -4.02 -12.32
C ALA A 157 -22.45 -4.09 -12.98
N ASN A 158 -23.50 -3.66 -12.26
CA ASN A 158 -24.81 -3.30 -12.82
C ASN A 158 -25.61 -2.44 -11.83
N PHE A 159 -25.90 -1.19 -12.21
CA PHE A 159 -27.26 -0.64 -12.39
C PHE A 159 -27.19 0.44 -13.48
#